data_AF-A0A847BX57-F1
#
_entry.id   AF-A0A847BX57-F1
#
_cell.length_a   1.000
_cell.length_b   1.000
_cell.length_c   1.000
_cell.angle_alpha   90.00
_cell.angle_beta   90.00
_cell.angle_gamma   90.00
#
_symmetry.space_group_name_H-M   'P 1'
#
loop_
_entity.id
_entity.type
_entity.pdbx_description
1 polymer ?
#
loop_
_entity_poly.entity_id
_entity_poly.type
_entity_poly.pdbx_seq_one_letter_code
_entity_poly.pdbx_strand_id
1 'polypeptide(L)' 'MRSIGNLGEKRARDYLLSCGLEILDSNFYSRFGEIDIIAKSKEGIHFVEVKSTKHSD' A
#
# COMPACT_ATOMS: atom_id res chain seq x y z
N MET A 1 -5.49 -4.21 17.00
CA MET A 1 -4.38 -3.42 16.40
C MET A 1 -4.17 -3.77 14.91
N ARG A 2 -4.19 -5.05 14.50
CA ARG A 2 -4.09 -5.46 13.09
C ARG A 2 -5.23 -4.99 12.16
N SER A 3 -6.44 -4.81 12.67
CA SER A 3 -7.59 -4.43 11.84
C SER A 3 -7.51 -3.03 11.20
N ILE A 4 -6.85 -2.08 11.88
CA ILE A 4 -6.72 -0.70 11.37
C ILE A 4 -5.66 -0.64 10.27
N GLY A 5 -4.53 -1.33 10.45
CA GLY A 5 -3.49 -1.45 9.41
C GLY A 5 -4.03 -2.07 8.14
N ASN A 6 -4.69 -3.23 8.25
CA ASN A 6 -5.30 -3.90 7.10
C ASN A 6 -6.36 -3.04 6.40
N LEU A 7 -7.13 -2.25 7.15
CA LEU A 7 -8.10 -1.33 6.56
C LEU A 7 -7.42 -0.17 5.82
N GLY A 8 -6.32 0.37 6.37
CA GLY A 8 -5.51 1.39 5.72
C GLY A 8 -4.90 0.88 4.42
N GLU A 9 -4.31 -0.32 4.45
CA GLU A 9 -3.70 -0.95 3.28
C GLU A 9 -4.75 -1.23 2.19
N LYS A 10 -5.92 -1.75 2.58
CA LYS A 10 -7.03 -1.93 1.64
C LYS A 10 -7.45 -0.61 0.98
N ARG A 11 -7.61 0.47 1.77
CA ARG A 11 -7.97 1.78 1.24
C ARG A 11 -6.90 2.35 0.31
N ALA A 12 -5.62 2.18 0.66
CA ALA A 12 -4.50 2.60 -0.17
C ALA A 12 -4.52 1.84 -1.51
N ARG A 13 -4.71 0.52 -1.48
CA ARG A 13 -4.83 -0.31 -2.68
C ARG A 13 -6.00 0.13 -3.57
N ASP A 14 -7.18 0.31 -2.99
CA ASP A 14 -8.38 0.73 -3.73
C ASP A 14 -8.18 2.12 -4.37
N TYR A 15 -7.53 3.04 -3.66
CA TYR A 15 -7.17 4.35 -4.19
C TYR A 15 -6.21 4.24 -5.38
N LEU A 16 -5.11 3.49 -5.25
CA LEU A 16 -4.13 3.30 -6.33
C LEU A 16 -4.78 2.68 -7.58
N LEU A 17 -5.65 1.68 -7.40
CA LEU A 17 -6.45 1.10 -8.48
C LEU A 17 -7.35 2.15 -9.15
N SER A 18 -8.02 3.00 -8.36
CA SER A 18 -8.87 4.07 -8.91
C SER A 18 -8.09 5.16 -9.66
N CYS A 19 -6.80 5.35 -9.31
CA CYS A 19 -5.88 6.19 -10.06
C CYS A 19 -5.36 5.54 -11.35
N GLY A 20 -5.78 4.30 -11.65
CA GLY A 20 -5.39 3.57 -12.85
C GLY A 20 -4.03 2.87 -12.75
N LEU A 21 -3.51 2.67 -11.53
CA LEU A 21 -2.30 1.88 -11.33
C LEU A 21 -2.62 0.38 -11.26
N GLU A 22 -1.71 -0.43 -11.75
CA GLU A 22 -1.71 -1.88 -11.59
C GLU A 22 -1.03 -2.24 -10.27
N ILE A 23 -1.66 -3.08 -9.44
CA ILE A 23 -1.03 -3.60 -8.22
C ILE A 23 -0.21 -4.83 -8.59
N LEU A 24 1.11 -4.75 -8.43
CA LEU A 24 2.04 -5.84 -8.72
C LEU A 24 2.17 -6.80 -7.52
N ASP A 25 2.26 -6.26 -6.31
CA ASP A 25 2.36 -7.05 -5.08
C ASP A 25 1.81 -6.28 -3.86
N SER A 26 1.51 -6.98 -2.79
CA SER A 26 1.11 -6.41 -1.50
C SER A 26 1.65 -7.27 -0.36
N ASN A 27 2.07 -6.65 0.75
CA ASN A 27 2.81 -7.30 1.84
C ASN A 27 4.09 -8.01 1.33
N PHE A 28 4.85 -7.33 0.47
CA PHE A 28 6.09 -7.87 -0.08
C PHE A 28 7.15 -7.99 1.01
N TYR A 29 7.80 -9.15 1.09
CA TYR A 29 8.88 -9.43 2.04
C TYR A 29 10.14 -9.89 1.31
N SER A 30 11.28 -9.36 1.73
CA SER A 30 12.60 -9.83 1.31
C SER A 30 13.58 -9.83 2.48
N ARG A 31 14.76 -10.43 2.29
CA ARG A 31 15.84 -10.36 3.28
C ARG A 31 16.32 -8.92 3.58
N PHE A 32 15.96 -7.96 2.73
CA PHE A 32 16.38 -6.56 2.82
C PHE A 32 15.30 -5.64 3.39
N GLY A 33 14.09 -6.16 3.64
CA GLY A 33 12.98 -5.38 4.18
C GLY A 33 11.63 -5.76 3.58
N GLU A 34 10.63 -4.98 3.98
CA GLU A 34 9.22 -5.14 3.65
C GLU A 34 8.70 -3.92 2.87
N ILE A 35 7.70 -4.14 2.02
CA ILE A 35 6.99 -3.08 1.31
C ILE A 35 5.50 -3.42 1.33
N ASP A 36 4.66 -2.48 1.80
CA ASP A 36 3.22 -2.72 1.92
C ASP A 36 2.57 -2.93 0.54
N ILE A 37 2.81 -2.05 -0.43
CA ILE A 37 2.23 -2.16 -1.78
C ILE A 37 3.26 -1.82 -2.85
N ILE A 38 3.34 -2.65 -3.89
CA ILE A 38 4.09 -2.37 -5.12
C ILE A 38 3.09 -2.15 -6.25
N ALA A 39 3.13 -0.98 -6.89
CA ALA A 39 2.21 -0.61 -7.96
C ALA A 39 2.95 -0.14 -9.21
N LYS A 40 2.29 -0.18 -10.36
CA LYS A 40 2.86 0.20 -11.65
C LYS A 40 1.95 1.17 -12.40
N SER A 41 2.56 2.21 -12.96
CA SER A 41 1.93 3.10 -13.95
C SER A 41 2.67 3.00 -15.28
N LYS A 42 2.24 3.79 -16.28
CA LYS A 42 3.00 3.93 -17.54
C LYS A 42 4.38 4.56 -17.34
N GLU A 43 4.58 5.28 -16.25
CA GLU A 43 5.77 6.09 -15.98
C GLU A 43 6.79 5.38 -15.07
N GLY A 44 6.38 4.32 -14.35
CA GLY A 44 7.30 3.58 -13.50
C GLY A 44 6.64 2.67 -12.46
N ILE A 45 7.48 2.19 -11.53
CA ILE A 45 7.10 1.36 -10.39
C ILE A 45 7.09 2.23 -9.13
N HIS A 46 6.03 2.11 -8.35
CA HIS A 46 5.79 2.84 -7.11
C HIS A 46 5.86 1.87 -5.94
N PHE A 47 6.74 2.14 -4.99
CA PHE A 47 6.83 1.43 -3.71
C PHE A 47 6.15 2.27 -2.65
N VAL A 48 5.06 1.74 -2.07
CA VAL A 48 4.15 2.50 -1.20
C VAL A 48 4.17 1.91 0.19
N GLU A 49 4.48 2.76 1.17
CA GLU A 49 4.40 2.46 2.61
C GLU A 49 3.12 3.10 3.18
N VAL A 50 2.28 2.30 3.83
CA VAL A 50 0.96 2.70 4.32
C VAL A 50 1.00 3.00 5.82
N LYS A 51 0.78 4.26 6.17
CA LYS A 51 0.70 4.69 7.57
C LYS A 51 -0.74 4.97 7.98
N SER A 52 -1.23 4.19 8.95
CA SER A 52 -2.55 4.41 9.56
C SER A 52 -2.39 5.06 10.94
N THR A 53 -2.98 6.23 11.13
CA THR A 53 -3.05 6.89 12.45
C THR A 53 -4.50 6.92 12.92
N LYS A 54 -4.71 6.83 14.24
CA LYS A 54 -5.97 7.27 14.82
C LYS A 54 -5.86 8.77 15.00
N HIS A 55 -6.76 9.54 14.39
CA HIS A 55 -6.94 10.91 14.81
C HIS A 55 -7.63 10.84 16.18
N SER A 56 -6.88 11.16 17.24
CA SER A 56 -7.44 11.47 18.55
C SER A 56 -7.71 12.96 18.56
N ASP A 57 -8.98 13.35 18.64
CA ASP A 57 -9.37 14.68 19.11
C ASP A 57 -8.94 14.87 20.58
#